data_AF-A0A7Y4KY84-F1
#
_entry.id   AF-A0A7Y4KY84-F1
#
_cell.length_a   1.000
_cell.length_b   1.000
_cell.length_c   1.000
_cell.angle_alpha   90.00
_cell.angle_beta   90.00
_cell.angle_gamma   90.00
#
_symmetry.space_group_name_H-M   'P 1'
#
loop_
_entity.id
_entity.type
_entity.pdbx_description
1 polymer ?
#
loop_
_entity_poly.entity_id
_entity_poly.type
_entity_poly.pdbx_seq_one_letter_code
_entity_poly.pdbx_strand_id
1 'polypeptide(L)'
;MRFPTRPRKSLAGAVLALGLGAAALAPMQTASSAPVPAPADGVYDVLGKTWGVTAAQAKVRLDGEHAKANAFETAKKETANLDGAFFDAKRQLVVNVHSAKAAEVAREHGLSPRTVARGEKALAKLQQQVQALADKSGSLQVQSIGADLPTDRLQVVLQPGKQSAKTAALVKQLKAIPGVDVSTNTTTLSMTADVIGGQIMDLVPGTNCSLGFSGTRSGNNVMLSAGHCVEGNPMVQNRSGVRLGVGIASRFRTGSPSVDMGLMDIDSNNIGRGYIDNRNGQTTRVTGSSKAPVGTTICKAGNTTGWTCGSITQYNLTVNYGGAGGSITRTSGLARSTVCTEGGDSGGAYISGTIAQGMTSGGPNDGHDCGWNQGGNATGSYSFYQPVVDAASYYGVTLTLG
;
A
#
# COMPACT_ATOMS: atom_id res chain seq x y z
N MET A 1 37.75 11.50 -75.17
CA MET A 1 36.47 11.65 -74.44
C MET A 1 36.75 12.32 -73.11
N ARG A 2 36.07 13.44 -72.83
CA ARG A 2 35.66 14.04 -71.53
C ARG A 2 36.62 13.88 -70.33
N PHE A 3 37.06 14.88 -69.58
CA PHE A 3 37.00 16.35 -69.53
C PHE A 3 38.17 16.75 -68.60
N PRO A 4 38.86 17.87 -68.86
CA PRO A 4 39.31 18.68 -67.72
C PRO A 4 38.94 20.16 -67.91
N THR A 5 39.11 20.90 -66.81
CA THR A 5 39.10 22.37 -66.65
C THR A 5 37.74 23.04 -66.39
N ARG A 6 37.68 23.77 -65.27
CA ARG A 6 37.20 25.16 -65.23
C ARG A 6 37.86 25.93 -64.06
N PRO A 7 37.98 27.28 -64.17
CA PRO A 7 39.04 28.06 -63.54
C PRO A 7 38.57 28.98 -62.41
N ARG A 8 39.55 29.54 -61.68
CA ARG A 8 39.42 30.75 -60.85
C ARG A 8 39.10 31.99 -61.71
N LYS A 9 38.22 32.87 -61.24
CA LYS A 9 38.35 34.35 -61.34
C LYS A 9 37.61 35.05 -60.20
N SER A 10 38.33 35.94 -59.51
CA SER A 10 37.85 36.93 -58.54
C SER A 10 37.43 38.23 -59.24
N LEU A 11 36.52 39.01 -58.63
CA LEU A 11 36.35 40.48 -58.68
C LEU A 11 35.29 40.82 -57.61
N ALA A 12 35.59 41.47 -56.48
CA ALA A 12 35.93 42.88 -56.23
C ALA A 12 34.70 43.80 -55.98
N GLY A 13 34.76 44.57 -54.88
CA GLY A 13 33.97 45.80 -54.63
C GLY A 13 32.89 45.68 -53.54
N ALA A 14 33.20 46.03 -52.27
CA ALA A 14 32.87 47.30 -51.58
C ALA A 14 31.42 47.30 -51.02
N VAL A 15 31.12 47.65 -49.76
CA VAL A 15 31.37 48.91 -49.04
C VAL A 15 31.19 48.68 -47.53
N LEU A 16 32.05 49.32 -46.72
CA LEU A 16 31.91 49.46 -45.27
C LEU A 16 30.68 50.30 -44.88
N ALA A 17 29.89 49.83 -43.92
CA ALA A 17 29.07 50.68 -43.07
C ALA A 17 29.31 50.30 -41.61
N LEU A 18 29.95 51.20 -40.86
CA LEU A 18 30.14 51.14 -39.42
C LEU A 18 28.78 51.31 -38.72
N GLY A 19 28.34 50.29 -37.98
CA GLY A 19 27.26 50.39 -37.01
C GLY A 19 27.79 50.09 -35.62
N LEU A 20 27.88 51.11 -34.76
CA LEU A 20 28.07 50.95 -33.33
C LEU A 20 26.85 50.22 -32.74
N GLY A 21 27.00 48.93 -32.45
CA GLY A 21 26.04 48.15 -31.67
C GLY A 21 26.46 48.11 -30.22
N ALA A 22 25.78 48.87 -29.36
CA ALA A 22 25.88 48.73 -27.91
C ALA A 22 25.55 47.27 -27.52
N ALA A 23 26.51 46.57 -26.93
CA ALA A 23 26.26 45.27 -26.32
C ALA A 23 25.38 45.49 -25.08
N ALA A 24 24.07 45.36 -25.25
CA ALA A 24 23.15 45.27 -24.13
C ALA A 24 23.51 44.03 -23.31
N LEU A 25 24.05 44.27 -22.10
CA LEU A 25 24.13 43.25 -21.05
C LEU A 25 22.69 42.83 -20.73
N ALA A 26 22.24 41.73 -21.32
CA ALA A 26 21.01 41.08 -20.88
C ALA A 26 21.23 40.63 -19.42
N PRO A 27 20.31 40.95 -18.49
CA PRO A 27 20.42 40.46 -17.13
C PRO A 27 20.41 38.92 -17.16
N MET A 28 21.43 38.29 -16.56
CA MET A 28 21.43 36.85 -16.31
C MET A 28 20.17 36.54 -15.50
N GLN A 29 19.20 35.92 -16.15
CA GLN A 29 18.06 35.33 -15.47
C GLN A 29 18.62 34.24 -14.56
N THR A 30 18.59 34.49 -13.25
CA THR A 30 18.74 33.43 -12.25
C THR A 30 17.72 32.36 -12.59
N ALA A 31 18.18 31.15 -12.91
CA ALA A 31 17.31 30.02 -13.16
C ALA A 31 16.47 29.78 -11.91
N SER A 32 15.21 30.23 -11.93
CA SER A 32 14.23 29.87 -10.93
C SER A 32 13.96 28.39 -11.12
N SER A 33 14.37 27.56 -10.15
CA SER A 33 13.90 26.17 -10.09
C SER A 33 12.38 26.20 -10.12
N ALA A 34 11.77 25.42 -11.00
CA ALA A 34 10.32 25.29 -11.08
C ALA A 34 9.77 24.96 -9.68
N PRO A 35 8.67 25.61 -9.22
CA PRO A 35 8.03 25.24 -7.98
C PRO A 35 7.66 23.76 -8.03
N VAL A 36 8.00 23.02 -6.97
CA VAL A 36 7.49 21.66 -6.79
C VAL A 36 5.96 21.74 -6.84
N PRO A 37 5.28 20.86 -7.60
CA PRO A 37 3.82 20.80 -7.58
C PRO A 37 3.35 20.72 -6.13
N ALA A 38 2.39 21.57 -5.75
CA ALA A 38 1.79 21.46 -4.42
C ALA A 38 1.29 20.01 -4.26
N PRO A 39 1.65 19.30 -3.18
CA PRO A 39 1.06 18.00 -2.92
C PRO A 39 -0.45 18.17 -2.89
N ALA A 40 -1.17 17.23 -3.52
CA ALA A 40 -2.64 17.21 -3.45
C ALA A 40 -3.12 17.24 -1.99
N ASP A 41 -4.31 17.81 -1.82
CA ASP A 41 -4.91 18.29 -0.57
C ASP A 41 -4.66 17.42 0.68
N GLY A 42 -4.33 18.09 1.80
CA GLY A 42 -4.28 17.52 3.15
C GLY A 42 -2.88 17.15 3.68
N VAL A 43 -1.84 17.06 2.84
CA VAL A 43 -0.46 16.74 3.30
C VAL A 43 0.01 17.75 4.35
N TYR A 44 -0.20 19.04 4.10
CA TYR A 44 0.19 20.09 5.04
C TYR A 44 -0.62 20.06 6.34
N ASP A 45 -1.88 19.63 6.30
CA ASP A 45 -2.69 19.47 7.52
C ASP A 45 -2.17 18.31 8.38
N VAL A 46 -1.80 17.20 7.73
CA VAL A 46 -1.18 16.04 8.40
C VAL A 46 0.18 16.43 9.00
N LEU A 47 1.02 17.12 8.23
CA LEU A 47 2.31 17.60 8.71
C LEU A 47 2.16 18.63 9.82
N GLY A 48 1.18 19.53 9.71
CA GLY A 48 0.84 20.51 10.74
C GLY A 48 0.49 19.83 12.06
N LYS A 49 -0.43 18.85 12.04
CA LYS A 49 -0.76 18.02 13.21
C LYS A 49 0.46 17.29 13.76
N THR A 50 1.26 16.67 12.89
CA THR A 50 2.44 15.87 13.28
C THR A 50 3.51 16.72 13.96
N TRP A 51 3.74 17.94 13.47
CA TRP A 51 4.76 18.85 13.99
C TRP A 51 4.24 19.83 15.05
N GLY A 52 2.95 19.81 15.33
CA GLY A 52 2.32 20.76 16.27
C GLY A 52 2.33 22.21 15.76
N VAL A 53 2.18 22.42 14.45
CA VAL A 53 2.19 23.74 13.79
C VAL A 53 1.00 23.88 12.83
N THR A 54 0.75 25.10 12.35
CA THR A 54 -0.28 25.32 11.31
C THR A 54 0.13 24.68 9.97
N ALA A 55 -0.83 24.37 9.10
CA ALA A 55 -0.56 23.85 7.76
C ALA A 55 0.35 24.80 6.94
N ALA A 56 0.16 26.11 7.09
CA ALA A 56 1.02 27.11 6.45
C ALA A 56 2.47 27.04 6.94
N GLN A 57 2.68 26.91 8.26
CA GLN A 57 4.03 26.73 8.83
C GLN A 57 4.65 25.40 8.40
N ALA A 58 3.86 24.32 8.32
CA ALA A 58 4.33 23.04 7.82
C ALA A 58 4.77 23.14 6.35
N LYS A 59 4.01 23.87 5.52
CA LYS A 59 4.42 24.14 4.14
C LYS A 59 5.76 24.87 4.08
N VAL A 60 5.89 26.00 4.78
CA VAL A 60 7.14 26.79 4.80
C VAL A 60 8.33 25.94 5.23
N ARG A 61 8.15 25.11 6.27
CA ARG A 61 9.19 24.20 6.73
C ARG A 61 9.59 23.18 5.65
N LEU A 62 8.62 22.51 5.02
CA LEU A 62 8.89 21.51 3.99
C LEU A 62 9.56 22.12 2.75
N ASP A 63 9.10 23.30 2.33
CA ASP A 63 9.72 24.04 1.22
C ASP A 63 11.19 24.39 1.54
N GLY A 64 11.48 24.80 2.78
CA GLY A 64 12.84 25.08 3.25
C GLY A 64 13.74 23.83 3.28
N GLU A 65 13.19 22.67 3.63
CA GLU A 65 13.90 21.38 3.55
C GLU A 65 14.24 21.03 2.10
N HIS A 66 13.31 21.25 1.17
CA HIS A 66 13.53 21.03 -0.26
C HIS A 66 14.60 21.98 -0.83
N ALA A 67 14.56 23.26 -0.46
CA ALA A 67 15.57 24.23 -0.89
C ALA A 67 16.99 23.82 -0.45
N LYS A 68 17.15 23.36 0.80
CA LYS A 68 18.44 22.86 1.30
C LYS A 68 18.88 21.58 0.60
N ALA A 69 17.96 20.66 0.30
CA ALA A 69 18.27 19.46 -0.48
C ALA A 69 18.79 19.81 -1.89
N ASN A 70 18.16 20.77 -2.57
CA ASN A 70 18.62 21.24 -3.89
C ASN A 70 19.97 21.96 -3.82
N ALA A 71 20.22 22.73 -2.77
CA ALA A 71 21.52 23.34 -2.52
C ALA A 71 22.60 22.28 -2.32
N PHE A 72 22.31 21.20 -1.59
CA PHE A 72 23.22 20.05 -1.45
C PHE A 72 23.52 19.37 -2.79
N GLU A 73 22.50 19.11 -3.62
CA GLU A 73 22.71 18.54 -4.96
C GLU A 73 23.55 19.44 -5.87
N THR A 74 23.40 20.76 -5.74
CA THR A 74 24.25 21.73 -6.46
C THR A 74 25.68 21.67 -5.98
N ALA A 75 25.90 21.73 -4.65
CA ALA A 75 27.21 21.69 -4.03
C ALA A 75 28.01 20.41 -4.37
N LYS A 76 27.34 19.25 -4.50
CA LYS A 76 27.97 17.98 -4.91
C LYS A 76 28.58 18.02 -6.32
N LYS A 77 28.09 18.90 -7.21
CA LYS A 77 28.65 19.04 -8.57
C LYS A 77 30.01 19.75 -8.56
N GLU A 78 30.27 20.55 -7.52
CA GLU A 78 31.51 21.30 -7.36
C GLU A 78 32.59 20.48 -6.65
N THR A 79 32.20 19.52 -5.80
CA THR A 79 33.14 18.61 -5.16
C THR A 79 32.55 17.25 -4.81
N ALA A 80 33.33 16.20 -5.06
CA ALA A 80 32.99 14.83 -4.67
C ALA A 80 33.19 14.54 -3.17
N ASN A 81 33.68 15.52 -2.39
CA ASN A 81 34.04 15.37 -0.98
C ASN A 81 32.92 15.75 0.01
N LEU A 82 31.71 15.98 -0.49
CA LEU A 82 30.49 15.95 0.32
C LEU A 82 29.98 14.50 0.38
N ASP A 83 29.91 13.93 1.58
CA ASP A 83 29.79 12.48 1.80
C ASP A 83 28.58 12.12 2.67
N GLY A 84 27.41 12.52 2.17
CA GLY A 84 26.12 12.35 2.83
C GLY A 84 25.69 13.58 3.63
N ALA A 85 24.39 13.66 3.88
CA ALA A 85 23.80 14.74 4.66
C ALA A 85 22.59 14.26 5.46
N PHE A 86 22.26 14.98 6.53
CA PHE A 86 21.08 14.74 7.36
C PHE A 86 20.57 16.05 7.97
N PHE A 87 19.28 16.11 8.29
CA PHE A 87 18.74 17.23 9.05
C PHE A 87 18.96 17.03 10.54
N ASP A 88 19.53 18.03 11.21
CA ASP A 88 19.67 18.03 12.67
C ASP A 88 18.35 18.43 13.38
N ALA A 89 18.36 18.43 14.71
CA ALA A 89 17.22 18.85 15.53
C ALA A 89 16.80 20.31 15.30
N LYS A 90 17.70 21.17 14.80
CA LYS A 90 17.45 22.57 14.43
C LYS A 90 17.04 22.72 12.97
N ARG A 91 16.82 21.61 12.25
CA ARG A 91 16.49 21.55 10.81
C ARG A 91 17.52 22.22 9.92
N GLN A 92 18.79 22.21 10.34
CA GLN A 92 19.92 22.51 9.47
C GLN A 92 20.30 21.25 8.70
N LEU A 93 20.60 21.39 7.40
CA LEU A 93 21.12 20.27 6.62
C LEU A 93 22.61 20.17 6.91
N VAL A 94 22.97 19.21 7.75
CA VAL A 94 24.34 18.91 8.13
C VAL A 94 24.95 18.02 7.06
N VAL A 95 26.10 18.44 6.51
CA VAL A 95 26.80 17.73 5.43
C VAL A 95 28.09 17.14 5.97
N ASN A 96 28.23 15.83 5.86
CA ASN A 96 29.46 15.13 6.21
C ASN A 96 30.54 15.46 5.17
N VAL A 97 31.73 15.84 5.63
CA VAL A 97 32.85 16.26 4.76
C VAL A 97 34.18 15.69 5.24
N HIS A 98 35.12 15.56 4.30
CA HIS A 98 36.46 15.01 4.55
C HIS A 98 37.60 16.02 4.39
N SER A 99 37.29 17.28 4.05
CA SER A 99 38.31 18.31 3.85
C SER A 99 37.79 19.72 4.14
N ALA A 100 38.71 20.63 4.46
CA ALA A 100 38.39 22.04 4.66
C ALA A 100 37.77 22.68 3.40
N LYS A 101 38.25 22.29 2.20
CA LYS A 101 37.70 22.79 0.93
C LYS A 101 36.25 22.34 0.72
N ALA A 102 35.93 21.08 1.04
CA ALA A 102 34.55 20.60 0.97
C ALA A 102 33.64 21.30 1.99
N ALA A 103 34.17 21.59 3.19
CA ALA A 103 33.45 22.36 4.18
C ALA A 103 33.15 23.79 3.72
N GLU A 104 34.06 24.42 2.98
CA GLU A 104 33.85 25.75 2.37
C GLU A 104 32.72 25.72 1.34
N VAL A 105 32.77 24.79 0.37
CA VAL A 105 31.71 24.61 -0.63
C VAL A 105 30.34 24.40 0.05
N ALA A 106 30.26 23.56 1.07
CA ALA A 106 29.01 23.36 1.80
C ALA A 106 28.47 24.67 2.41
N ARG A 107 29.33 25.53 2.98
CA ARG A 107 28.90 26.81 3.57
C ARG A 107 28.46 27.82 2.52
N GLU A 108 29.12 27.86 1.36
CA GLU A 108 28.74 28.74 0.24
C GLU A 108 27.31 28.46 -0.24
N HIS A 109 26.87 27.20 -0.13
CA HIS A 109 25.50 26.76 -0.44
C HIS A 109 24.54 26.81 0.76
N GLY A 110 24.91 27.47 1.87
CA GLY A 110 24.07 27.62 3.06
C GLY A 110 23.86 26.33 3.86
N LEU A 111 24.75 25.36 3.71
CA LEU A 111 24.73 24.07 4.42
C LEU A 111 25.67 24.08 5.61
N SER A 112 25.45 23.15 6.55
CA SER A 112 26.25 23.05 7.79
C SER A 112 27.27 21.92 7.69
N PRO A 113 28.55 22.15 7.34
CA PRO A 113 29.51 21.07 7.24
C PRO A 113 29.90 20.50 8.60
N ARG A 114 30.14 19.19 8.65
CA ARG A 114 30.73 18.48 9.79
C ARG A 114 31.78 17.50 9.30
N THR A 115 32.99 17.59 9.83
CA THR A 115 34.05 16.63 9.54
C THR A 115 33.73 15.28 10.21
N VAL A 116 33.86 14.19 9.46
CA VAL A 116 33.56 12.84 9.93
C VAL A 116 34.70 11.87 9.62
N ALA A 117 34.69 10.69 10.23
CA ALA A 117 35.71 9.67 10.01
C ALA A 117 35.38 8.76 8.82
N ARG A 118 34.09 8.45 8.62
CA ARG A 118 33.64 7.53 7.55
C ARG A 118 32.87 8.27 6.46
N GLY A 119 31.75 8.88 6.81
CA GLY A 119 30.78 9.40 5.85
C GLY A 119 30.04 8.30 5.08
N GLU A 120 29.11 8.71 4.22
CA GLU A 120 28.16 7.83 3.53
C GLU A 120 28.84 6.76 2.68
N LYS A 121 29.84 7.11 1.88
CA LYS A 121 30.53 6.16 0.99
C LYS A 121 31.24 5.06 1.76
N ALA A 122 31.91 5.39 2.86
CA ALA A 122 32.60 4.39 3.67
C ALA A 122 31.60 3.51 4.45
N LEU A 123 30.50 4.10 4.95
CA LEU A 123 29.43 3.34 5.60
C LEU A 123 28.70 2.41 4.62
N ALA A 124 28.50 2.81 3.36
CA ALA A 124 27.93 1.94 2.33
C ALA A 124 28.82 0.72 2.03
N LYS A 125 30.14 0.90 1.96
CA LYS A 125 31.10 -0.22 1.82
C LYS A 125 31.06 -1.13 3.04
N LEU A 126 31.00 -0.56 4.24
CA LEU A 126 30.89 -1.31 5.49
C LEU A 126 29.57 -2.11 5.56
N GLN A 127 28.46 -1.52 5.09
CA GLN A 127 27.17 -2.19 4.98
C GLN A 127 27.26 -3.43 4.10
N GLN A 128 27.89 -3.35 2.93
CA GLN A 128 28.06 -4.50 2.04
C GLN A 128 28.87 -5.63 2.70
N GLN A 129 29.95 -5.29 3.42
CA GLN A 129 30.75 -6.26 4.16
C GLN A 129 29.94 -6.95 5.26
N VAL A 130 29.18 -6.17 6.05
CA VAL A 130 28.36 -6.68 7.15
C VAL A 130 27.19 -7.51 6.63
N GLN A 131 26.57 -7.11 5.51
CA GLN A 131 25.52 -7.88 4.84
C GLN A 131 26.05 -9.27 4.42
N ALA A 132 27.22 -9.33 3.78
CA ALA A 132 27.83 -10.60 3.38
C ALA A 132 28.12 -11.53 4.58
N LEU A 133 28.54 -10.97 5.73
CA LEU A 133 28.72 -11.74 6.96
C LEU A 133 27.39 -12.26 7.51
N ALA A 134 26.35 -11.42 7.51
CA ALA A 134 25.02 -11.81 7.95
C ALA A 134 24.47 -12.95 7.08
N ASP A 135 24.55 -12.83 5.76
CA ASP A 135 24.09 -13.85 4.80
C ASP A 135 24.83 -15.18 5.00
N LYS A 136 26.17 -15.12 5.10
CA LYS A 136 27.02 -16.31 5.32
C LYS A 136 26.74 -17.00 6.66
N SER A 137 26.32 -16.25 7.68
CA SER A 137 26.02 -16.82 9.00
C SER A 137 24.78 -17.71 9.00
N GLY A 138 23.86 -17.52 8.03
CA GLY A 138 22.55 -18.15 8.01
C GLY A 138 21.66 -17.75 9.19
N SER A 139 21.93 -16.61 9.84
CA SER A 139 21.10 -16.05 10.91
C SER A 139 19.87 -15.37 10.32
N LEU A 140 18.68 -15.82 10.73
CA LEU A 140 17.40 -15.17 10.37
C LEU A 140 16.96 -14.09 11.38
N GLN A 141 17.78 -13.82 12.41
CA GLN A 141 17.46 -12.87 13.47
C GLN A 141 18.05 -11.47 13.24
N VAL A 142 18.70 -11.22 12.10
CA VAL A 142 19.09 -9.86 11.71
C VAL A 142 17.85 -9.18 11.12
N GLN A 143 17.44 -8.06 11.72
CA GLN A 143 16.25 -7.32 11.33
C GLN A 143 16.57 -6.23 10.29
N SER A 144 17.65 -5.47 10.50
CA SER A 144 18.08 -4.44 9.54
C SER A 144 19.58 -4.17 9.65
N ILE A 145 20.17 -3.73 8.54
CA ILE A 145 21.55 -3.24 8.45
C ILE A 145 21.50 -1.92 7.68
N GLY A 146 22.04 -0.83 8.24
CA GLY A 146 21.99 0.47 7.57
C GLY A 146 22.93 1.52 8.16
N ALA A 147 23.31 2.48 7.33
CA ALA A 147 24.13 3.62 7.75
C ALA A 147 23.33 4.61 8.60
N ASP A 148 23.90 5.05 9.71
CA ASP A 148 23.40 6.14 10.54
C ASP A 148 24.36 7.33 10.40
N LEU A 149 24.06 8.19 9.44
CA LEU A 149 24.87 9.38 9.13
C LEU A 149 25.00 10.35 10.33
N PRO A 150 23.95 10.61 11.13
CA PRO A 150 24.07 11.38 12.36
C PRO A 150 25.18 10.89 13.30
N THR A 151 25.31 9.57 13.51
CA THR A 151 26.34 9.01 14.42
C THR A 151 27.64 8.60 13.73
N ASP A 152 27.69 8.60 12.39
CA ASP A 152 28.82 8.13 11.57
C ASP A 152 29.16 6.64 11.81
N ARG A 153 28.10 5.84 12.01
CA ARG A 153 28.15 4.41 12.36
C ARG A 153 27.23 3.59 11.45
N LEU A 154 27.50 2.30 11.33
CA LEU A 154 26.61 1.32 10.74
C LEU A 154 25.80 0.66 11.86
N GLN A 155 24.48 0.72 11.79
CA GLN A 155 23.59 0.06 12.73
C GLN A 155 23.19 -1.32 12.21
N VAL A 156 23.31 -2.33 13.06
CA VAL A 156 22.77 -3.67 12.87
C VAL A 156 21.75 -3.93 13.96
N VAL A 157 20.49 -4.04 13.58
CA VAL A 157 19.39 -4.28 14.51
C VAL A 157 18.98 -5.74 14.43
N LEU A 158 18.87 -6.39 15.59
CA LEU A 158 18.38 -7.77 15.70
C LEU A 158 16.89 -7.79 16.03
N GLN A 159 16.22 -8.87 15.62
CA GLN A 159 14.86 -9.19 16.06
C GLN A 159 14.85 -9.42 17.59
N PRO A 160 13.73 -9.14 18.30
CA PRO A 160 13.60 -9.44 19.72
C PRO A 160 13.73 -10.95 20.00
N GLY A 161 14.04 -11.28 21.26
CA GLY A 161 14.07 -12.65 21.76
C GLY A 161 15.48 -13.24 21.92
N LYS A 162 15.55 -14.53 22.28
CA LYS A 162 16.81 -15.24 22.54
C LYS A 162 17.60 -15.42 21.25
N GLN A 163 18.87 -15.02 21.25
CA GLN A 163 19.77 -15.25 20.12
C GLN A 163 20.06 -16.74 19.93
N SER A 164 19.99 -17.20 18.68
CA SER A 164 20.50 -18.50 18.25
C SER A 164 22.03 -18.53 18.35
N ALA A 165 22.62 -19.72 18.36
CA ALA A 165 24.08 -19.86 18.34
C ALA A 165 24.72 -19.18 17.11
N LYS A 166 24.07 -19.27 15.94
CA LYS A 166 24.50 -18.60 14.70
C LYS A 166 24.49 -17.08 14.87
N THR A 167 23.41 -16.53 15.42
CA THR A 167 23.26 -15.10 15.68
C THR A 167 24.28 -14.62 16.72
N ALA A 168 24.48 -15.34 17.81
CA ALA A 168 25.47 -14.97 18.82
C ALA A 168 26.91 -14.95 18.26
N ALA A 169 27.25 -15.90 17.41
CA ALA A 169 28.54 -15.93 16.70
C ALA A 169 28.69 -14.74 15.74
N LEU A 170 27.65 -14.44 14.95
CA LEU A 170 27.62 -13.26 14.07
C LEU A 170 27.80 -11.97 14.88
N VAL A 171 27.04 -11.79 15.96
CA VAL A 171 27.11 -10.60 16.83
C VAL A 171 28.52 -10.41 17.38
N LYS A 172 29.20 -11.49 17.78
CA LYS A 172 30.60 -11.42 18.22
C LYS A 172 31.53 -10.92 17.11
N GLN A 173 31.36 -11.39 15.87
CA GLN A 173 32.13 -10.92 14.72
C GLN A 173 31.85 -9.44 14.42
N LEU A 174 30.57 -9.04 14.38
CA LEU A 174 30.16 -7.69 14.05
C LEU A 174 30.66 -6.66 15.07
N LYS A 175 30.61 -6.98 16.36
CA LYS A 175 31.12 -6.09 17.43
C LYS A 175 32.64 -5.86 17.36
N ALA A 176 33.38 -6.71 16.65
CA ALA A 176 34.81 -6.52 16.43
C ALA A 176 35.13 -5.57 15.27
N ILE A 177 34.13 -5.16 14.47
CA ILE A 177 34.32 -4.30 13.30
C ILE A 177 34.18 -2.82 13.71
N PRO A 178 35.25 -2.00 13.58
CA PRO A 178 35.18 -0.59 13.95
C PRO A 178 34.18 0.16 13.07
N GLY A 179 33.13 0.69 13.67
CA GLY A 179 32.07 1.41 12.95
C GLY A 179 30.71 0.77 13.06
N VAL A 180 30.63 -0.48 13.54
CA VAL A 180 29.38 -1.24 13.62
C VAL A 180 28.84 -1.21 15.04
N ASP A 181 27.59 -0.78 15.18
CA ASP A 181 26.80 -0.90 16.41
C ASP A 181 25.75 -1.98 16.24
N VAL A 182 25.64 -2.87 17.22
CA VAL A 182 24.66 -3.96 17.21
C VAL A 182 23.68 -3.75 18.35
N SER A 183 22.40 -3.64 18.01
CA SER A 183 21.30 -3.47 18.97
C SER A 183 20.23 -4.54 18.75
N THR A 184 19.24 -4.59 19.64
CA THR A 184 18.09 -5.50 19.53
C THR A 184 16.82 -4.69 19.65
N ASN A 185 15.91 -4.85 18.70
CA ASN A 185 14.62 -4.18 18.72
C ASN A 185 13.68 -4.87 19.72
N THR A 186 12.63 -4.17 20.12
CA THR A 186 11.57 -4.71 20.98
C THR A 186 10.46 -5.42 20.20
N THR A 187 10.39 -5.19 18.88
CA THR A 187 9.27 -5.63 18.03
C THR A 187 9.77 -6.44 16.85
N THR A 188 9.07 -7.53 16.54
CA THR A 188 9.31 -8.34 15.34
C THR A 188 8.69 -7.68 14.12
N LEU A 189 9.41 -7.65 12.99
CA LEU A 189 8.84 -7.19 11.72
C LEU A 189 8.18 -8.36 10.99
N SER A 190 6.98 -8.13 10.47
CA SER A 190 6.28 -9.08 9.59
C SER A 190 5.65 -8.32 8.43
N MET A 191 5.51 -8.98 7.28
CA MET A 191 4.64 -8.48 6.22
C MET A 191 3.20 -8.66 6.68
N THR A 192 2.45 -7.57 6.72
CA THR A 192 1.05 -7.56 7.14
C THR A 192 0.17 -7.18 5.96
N ALA A 193 -0.94 -7.88 5.77
CA ALA A 193 -2.01 -7.44 4.90
C ALA A 193 -3.21 -6.96 5.73
N ASP A 194 -3.86 -5.90 5.26
CA ASP A 194 -5.20 -5.57 5.72
C ASP A 194 -6.21 -6.47 4.99
N VAL A 195 -7.07 -7.11 5.77
CA VAL A 195 -8.18 -7.92 5.25
C VAL A 195 -9.43 -7.06 5.33
N ILE A 196 -9.87 -6.56 4.18
CA ILE A 196 -10.93 -5.54 4.07
C ILE A 196 -12.09 -6.11 3.24
N GLY A 197 -13.33 -5.93 3.70
CA GLY A 197 -14.51 -6.40 2.98
C GLY A 197 -14.61 -5.79 1.57
N GLY A 198 -15.18 -6.53 0.62
CA GLY A 198 -15.32 -6.10 -0.78
C GLY A 198 -14.10 -6.37 -1.66
N GLN A 199 -12.90 -6.54 -1.09
CA GLN A 199 -11.70 -6.91 -1.84
C GLN A 199 -11.77 -8.34 -2.38
N ILE A 200 -10.82 -8.68 -3.24
CA ILE A 200 -10.71 -10.00 -3.85
C ILE A 200 -10.36 -11.04 -2.79
N MET A 201 -11.10 -12.15 -2.82
CA MET A 201 -10.84 -13.37 -2.06
C MET A 201 -10.44 -14.46 -3.06
N ASP A 202 -9.14 -14.61 -3.33
CA ASP A 202 -8.62 -15.63 -4.25
C ASP A 202 -8.52 -16.98 -3.52
N LEU A 203 -9.17 -18.02 -4.06
CA LEU A 203 -9.25 -19.34 -3.43
C LEU A 203 -8.26 -20.30 -4.08
N VAL A 204 -7.48 -21.02 -3.27
CA VAL A 204 -6.48 -21.96 -3.78
C VAL A 204 -6.63 -23.35 -3.12
N PRO A 205 -7.03 -24.39 -3.87
CA PRO A 205 -7.55 -24.35 -5.23
C PRO A 205 -8.95 -23.70 -5.30
N GLY A 206 -9.35 -23.18 -6.45
CA GLY A 206 -10.69 -22.64 -6.65
C GLY A 206 -10.75 -21.48 -7.64
N THR A 207 -11.92 -20.85 -7.70
CA THR A 207 -12.16 -19.56 -8.38
C THR A 207 -12.08 -18.43 -7.36
N ASN A 208 -12.46 -17.22 -7.75
CA ASN A 208 -12.38 -16.06 -6.86
C ASN A 208 -13.76 -15.76 -6.26
N CYS A 209 -13.73 -15.29 -5.02
CA CYS A 209 -14.85 -14.69 -4.31
C CYS A 209 -14.49 -13.25 -3.93
N SER A 210 -15.29 -12.66 -3.07
CA SER A 210 -15.08 -11.36 -2.44
C SER A 210 -15.03 -11.51 -0.93
N LEU A 211 -14.17 -10.73 -0.28
CA LEU A 211 -14.05 -10.71 1.18
C LEU A 211 -15.33 -10.12 1.81
N GLY A 212 -15.80 -10.74 2.89
CA GLY A 212 -17.01 -10.33 3.61
C GLY A 212 -16.70 -9.38 4.76
N PHE A 213 -17.01 -9.78 6.00
CA PHE A 213 -16.82 -8.92 7.18
C PHE A 213 -15.80 -9.51 8.13
N SER A 214 -14.76 -8.72 8.45
CA SER A 214 -13.84 -9.06 9.53
C SER A 214 -14.52 -8.99 10.90
N GLY A 215 -14.04 -9.82 11.82
CA GLY A 215 -14.48 -9.84 13.19
C GLY A 215 -13.53 -10.62 14.08
N THR A 216 -13.95 -10.83 15.32
CA THR A 216 -13.23 -11.62 16.30
C THR A 216 -14.09 -12.75 16.84
N ARG A 217 -13.48 -13.91 17.06
CA ARG A 217 -14.10 -15.07 17.72
C ARG A 217 -13.15 -15.61 18.78
N SER A 218 -13.55 -15.51 20.04
CA SER A 218 -12.73 -15.95 21.18
C SER A 218 -11.30 -15.37 21.17
N GLY A 219 -11.15 -14.11 20.76
CA GLY A 219 -9.86 -13.42 20.65
C GLY A 219 -9.10 -13.63 19.33
N ASN A 220 -9.55 -14.54 18.46
CA ASN A 220 -8.92 -14.78 17.15
C ASN A 220 -9.51 -13.89 16.07
N ASN A 221 -8.68 -13.43 15.13
CA ASN A 221 -9.09 -12.68 13.96
C ASN A 221 -9.75 -13.59 12.94
N VAL A 222 -11.00 -13.30 12.57
CA VAL A 222 -11.78 -14.12 11.64
C VAL A 222 -12.48 -13.25 10.61
N MET A 223 -12.98 -13.88 9.55
CA MET A 223 -13.84 -13.25 8.57
C MET A 223 -15.08 -14.10 8.32
N LEU A 224 -16.24 -13.47 8.35
CA LEU A 224 -17.48 -14.03 7.84
C LEU A 224 -17.51 -13.86 6.31
N SER A 225 -17.79 -14.94 5.60
CA SER A 225 -17.95 -14.96 4.14
C SER A 225 -19.09 -15.89 3.73
N ALA A 226 -19.32 -16.06 2.43
CA ALA A 226 -20.21 -17.09 1.91
C ALA A 226 -19.65 -18.48 2.24
N GLY A 227 -20.53 -19.40 2.61
CA GLY A 227 -20.15 -20.76 2.98
C GLY A 227 -19.52 -21.52 1.82
N HIS A 228 -20.04 -21.34 0.61
CA HIS A 228 -19.50 -22.01 -0.59
C HIS A 228 -18.10 -21.54 -0.99
N CYS A 229 -17.65 -20.35 -0.54
CA CYS A 229 -16.29 -19.86 -0.80
C CYS A 229 -15.24 -20.47 0.15
N VAL A 230 -15.64 -20.83 1.37
CA VAL A 230 -14.71 -21.32 2.41
C VAL A 230 -14.87 -22.81 2.73
N GLU A 231 -15.87 -23.48 2.16
CA GLU A 231 -16.09 -24.92 2.33
C GLU A 231 -14.84 -25.71 1.89
N GLY A 232 -14.12 -26.29 2.87
CA GLY A 232 -12.93 -27.10 2.59
C GLY A 232 -11.76 -26.34 1.99
N ASN A 233 -11.77 -25.01 2.01
CA ASN A 233 -10.73 -24.21 1.36
C ASN A 233 -9.48 -24.05 2.25
N PRO A 234 -8.32 -24.60 1.86
CA PRO A 234 -7.11 -24.59 2.69
C PRO A 234 -6.32 -23.28 2.62
N MET A 235 -6.58 -22.42 1.62
CA MET A 235 -5.79 -21.24 1.38
C MET A 235 -6.58 -20.15 0.65
N VAL A 236 -6.73 -19.02 1.34
CA VAL A 236 -7.30 -17.79 0.82
C VAL A 236 -6.19 -16.76 0.66
N GLN A 237 -6.13 -16.10 -0.50
CA GLN A 237 -5.15 -15.08 -0.85
C GLN A 237 -5.84 -13.77 -1.26
N ASN A 238 -5.08 -12.68 -1.26
CA ASN A 238 -5.48 -11.47 -1.98
C ASN A 238 -5.01 -11.53 -3.44
N ARG A 239 -5.40 -10.50 -4.22
CA ARG A 239 -5.04 -10.34 -5.64
C ARG A 239 -3.53 -10.45 -5.93
N SER A 240 -2.68 -10.10 -4.97
CA SER A 240 -1.22 -10.10 -5.11
C SER A 240 -0.59 -11.45 -4.72
N GLY A 241 -1.39 -12.48 -4.42
CA GLY A 241 -0.92 -13.79 -3.99
C GLY A 241 -0.47 -13.83 -2.53
N VAL A 242 -0.73 -12.78 -1.75
CA VAL A 242 -0.43 -12.80 -0.30
C VAL A 242 -1.48 -13.63 0.39
N ARG A 243 -1.04 -14.63 1.15
CA ARG A 243 -1.93 -15.46 1.97
C ARG A 243 -2.60 -14.62 3.04
N LEU A 244 -3.92 -14.69 3.06
CA LEU A 244 -4.77 -14.02 4.04
C LEU A 244 -5.15 -14.95 5.18
N GLY A 245 -5.36 -16.23 4.89
CA GLY A 245 -5.75 -17.23 5.88
C GLY A 245 -6.37 -18.49 5.27
N VAL A 246 -7.31 -19.09 5.99
CA VAL A 246 -7.88 -20.41 5.68
C VAL A 246 -9.36 -20.51 6.06
N GLY A 247 -10.16 -21.24 5.28
CA GLY A 247 -11.54 -21.58 5.65
C GLY A 247 -11.56 -22.58 6.81
N ILE A 248 -12.24 -22.24 7.91
CA ILE A 248 -12.28 -23.08 9.12
C ILE A 248 -13.67 -23.63 9.44
N ALA A 249 -14.74 -23.06 8.88
CA ALA A 249 -16.08 -23.61 9.00
C ALA A 249 -16.99 -23.17 7.84
N SER A 250 -17.94 -24.02 7.47
CA SER A 250 -18.99 -23.71 6.51
C SER A 250 -20.28 -24.43 6.89
N ARG A 251 -21.44 -23.82 6.60
CA ARG A 251 -22.76 -24.48 6.62
C ARG A 251 -23.31 -24.75 5.23
N PHE A 252 -22.55 -24.43 4.19
CA PHE A 252 -22.88 -24.74 2.82
C PHE A 252 -22.45 -26.17 2.51
N ARG A 253 -23.30 -26.93 1.82
CA ARG A 253 -23.00 -28.27 1.32
C ARG A 253 -23.65 -28.48 -0.04
N THR A 254 -22.82 -28.58 -1.07
CA THR A 254 -23.28 -28.78 -2.46
C THR A 254 -24.22 -30.00 -2.58
N GLY A 255 -25.34 -29.83 -3.30
CA GLY A 255 -26.31 -30.90 -3.55
C GLY A 255 -27.16 -31.31 -2.33
N SER A 256 -27.10 -30.56 -1.23
CA SER A 256 -27.80 -30.86 0.03
C SER A 256 -28.56 -29.64 0.56
N PRO A 257 -29.50 -29.81 1.52
CA PRO A 257 -30.00 -28.70 2.33
C PRO A 257 -28.84 -27.96 2.99
N SER A 258 -28.81 -26.63 2.82
CA SER A 258 -27.66 -25.79 3.11
C SER A 258 -28.05 -24.42 3.68
N VAL A 259 -27.06 -23.74 4.24
CA VAL A 259 -27.10 -22.31 4.58
C VAL A 259 -25.78 -21.69 4.15
N ASP A 260 -25.80 -20.60 3.39
CA ASP A 260 -24.60 -20.06 2.76
C ASP A 260 -23.86 -19.07 3.64
N MET A 261 -23.43 -19.55 4.81
CA MET A 261 -22.54 -18.83 5.73
C MET A 261 -21.28 -19.65 5.97
N GLY A 262 -20.16 -18.94 6.05
CA GLY A 262 -18.85 -19.52 6.31
C GLY A 262 -17.98 -18.64 7.18
N LEU A 263 -16.94 -19.25 7.74
CA LEU A 263 -15.96 -18.63 8.61
C LEU A 263 -14.55 -18.95 8.11
N MET A 264 -13.77 -17.91 7.92
CA MET A 264 -12.34 -17.96 7.62
C MET A 264 -11.55 -17.49 8.84
N ASP A 265 -10.45 -18.17 9.16
CA ASP A 265 -9.44 -17.68 10.08
C ASP A 265 -8.49 -16.76 9.32
N ILE A 266 -8.23 -15.58 9.87
CA ILE A 266 -7.26 -14.62 9.32
C ILE A 266 -5.92 -14.90 9.98
N ASP A 267 -4.87 -15.06 9.16
CA ASP A 267 -3.53 -15.31 9.68
C ASP A 267 -3.09 -14.21 10.67
N SER A 268 -2.40 -14.59 11.74
CA SER A 268 -2.04 -13.70 12.86
C SER A 268 -1.21 -12.47 12.48
N ASN A 269 -0.50 -12.49 11.36
CA ASN A 269 0.25 -11.35 10.83
C ASN A 269 -0.62 -10.40 9.98
N ASN A 270 -1.85 -10.77 9.64
CA ASN A 270 -2.80 -9.96 8.91
C ASN A 270 -3.82 -9.33 9.87
N ILE A 271 -4.40 -8.22 9.45
CA ILE A 271 -5.30 -7.42 10.28
C ILE A 271 -6.67 -7.35 9.61
N GLY A 272 -7.67 -7.97 10.24
CA GLY A 272 -9.07 -7.78 9.85
C GLY A 272 -9.53 -6.36 10.17
N ARG A 273 -10.08 -5.64 9.18
CA ARG A 273 -10.45 -4.24 9.33
C ARG A 273 -11.96 -4.04 9.28
N GLY A 274 -12.46 -3.09 10.08
CA GLY A 274 -13.86 -2.65 10.09
C GLY A 274 -14.23 -1.71 8.95
N TYR A 275 -13.70 -1.96 7.75
CA TYR A 275 -13.98 -1.18 6.55
C TYR A 275 -14.41 -2.09 5.41
N ILE A 276 -15.17 -1.53 4.47
CA ILE A 276 -15.43 -2.12 3.17
C ILE A 276 -14.71 -1.26 2.13
N ASP A 277 -13.86 -1.89 1.32
CA ASP A 277 -13.34 -1.32 0.09
C ASP A 277 -14.50 -1.25 -0.90
N ASN A 278 -14.93 -0.04 -1.21
CA ASN A 278 -16.04 0.16 -2.14
C ASN A 278 -15.60 0.03 -3.60
N ARG A 279 -14.36 -0.40 -3.86
CA ARG A 279 -13.86 -0.69 -5.21
C ARG A 279 -13.86 0.53 -6.14
N ASN A 280 -13.95 1.74 -5.58
CA ASN A 280 -13.88 3.01 -6.31
C ASN A 280 -12.79 3.97 -5.80
N GLY A 281 -11.85 3.47 -5.00
CA GLY A 281 -10.76 4.26 -4.41
C GLY A 281 -11.06 4.85 -3.04
N GLN A 282 -12.19 4.48 -2.43
CA GLN A 282 -12.57 4.89 -1.08
C GLN A 282 -12.90 3.67 -0.20
N THR A 283 -13.12 3.91 1.09
CA THR A 283 -13.57 2.88 2.02
C THR A 283 -14.78 3.37 2.82
N THR A 284 -15.67 2.45 3.17
CA THR A 284 -16.83 2.72 4.02
C THR A 284 -16.63 2.08 5.38
N ARG A 285 -16.78 2.85 6.47
CA ARG A 285 -16.71 2.34 7.85
C ARG A 285 -17.88 1.42 8.16
N VAL A 286 -17.59 0.32 8.83
CA VAL A 286 -18.60 -0.54 9.46
C VAL A 286 -18.77 -0.10 10.91
N THR A 287 -19.93 0.42 11.26
CA THR A 287 -20.24 0.94 12.61
C THR A 287 -21.19 0.06 13.40
N GLY A 288 -21.75 -0.97 12.76
CA GLY A 288 -22.64 -1.94 13.38
C GLY A 288 -23.17 -2.95 12.36
N SER A 289 -24.08 -3.82 12.80
CA SER A 289 -24.77 -4.79 11.94
C SER A 289 -26.23 -4.95 12.34
N SER A 290 -27.09 -5.21 11.35
CA SER A 290 -28.52 -5.43 11.57
C SER A 290 -29.16 -6.16 10.37
N LYS A 291 -30.43 -6.57 10.52
CA LYS A 291 -31.33 -6.81 9.39
C LYS A 291 -32.18 -5.57 9.18
N ALA A 292 -31.91 -4.78 8.15
CA ALA A 292 -32.72 -3.62 7.85
C ALA A 292 -34.11 -4.00 7.28
N PRO A 293 -35.15 -3.16 7.41
CA PRO A 293 -36.46 -3.44 6.84
C PRO A 293 -36.43 -3.61 5.32
N VAL A 294 -37.39 -4.38 4.77
CA VAL A 294 -37.66 -4.43 3.33
C VAL A 294 -37.90 -3.02 2.78
N GLY A 295 -37.36 -2.72 1.61
CA GLY A 295 -37.33 -1.40 0.98
C GLY A 295 -36.08 -0.58 1.31
N THR A 296 -35.29 -0.96 2.32
CA THR A 296 -34.06 -0.25 2.67
C THR A 296 -33.04 -0.31 1.54
N THR A 297 -32.45 0.85 1.22
CA THR A 297 -31.33 0.96 0.29
C THR A 297 -30.08 0.32 0.84
N ILE A 298 -29.45 -0.52 0.03
CA ILE A 298 -28.21 -1.23 0.34
C ILE A 298 -27.25 -1.16 -0.84
N CYS A 299 -25.96 -1.26 -0.57
CA CYS A 299 -24.91 -1.41 -1.56
C CYS A 299 -24.06 -2.64 -1.26
N LYS A 300 -23.48 -3.25 -2.28
CA LYS A 300 -22.58 -4.40 -2.22
C LYS A 300 -21.23 -3.99 -2.80
N ALA A 301 -20.14 -4.32 -2.10
CA ALA A 301 -18.81 -4.42 -2.71
C ALA A 301 -18.50 -5.85 -3.13
N GLY A 302 -18.04 -6.04 -4.37
CA GLY A 302 -17.56 -7.32 -4.86
C GLY A 302 -16.42 -7.21 -5.86
N ASN A 303 -15.74 -8.33 -6.06
CA ASN A 303 -14.59 -8.48 -6.94
C ASN A 303 -14.94 -8.29 -8.42
N THR A 304 -16.17 -8.61 -8.83
CA THR A 304 -16.52 -8.66 -10.25
C THR A 304 -17.23 -7.38 -10.69
N THR A 305 -18.23 -6.94 -9.91
CA THR A 305 -19.06 -5.78 -10.29
C THR A 305 -18.69 -4.51 -9.54
N GLY A 306 -17.75 -4.59 -8.59
CA GLY A 306 -17.36 -3.45 -7.77
C GLY A 306 -18.48 -3.05 -6.80
N TRP A 307 -18.85 -1.77 -6.80
CA TRP A 307 -19.91 -1.17 -6.00
C TRP A 307 -21.23 -1.12 -6.76
N THR A 308 -22.19 -1.94 -6.34
CA THR A 308 -23.55 -1.95 -6.90
C THR A 308 -24.57 -1.72 -5.79
N CYS A 309 -25.62 -0.96 -6.07
CA CYS A 309 -26.63 -0.59 -5.08
C CYS A 309 -28.04 -0.96 -5.53
N GLY A 310 -28.96 -0.97 -4.58
CA GLY A 310 -30.33 -1.42 -4.78
C GLY A 310 -31.11 -1.38 -3.46
N SER A 311 -32.13 -2.23 -3.33
CA SER A 311 -32.95 -2.32 -2.13
C SER A 311 -33.22 -3.75 -1.71
N ILE A 312 -33.49 -3.93 -0.42
CA ILE A 312 -33.95 -5.22 0.13
C ILE A 312 -35.39 -5.44 -0.30
N THR A 313 -35.72 -6.65 -0.78
CA THR A 313 -37.08 -6.97 -1.22
C THR A 313 -37.75 -8.03 -0.35
N GLN A 314 -37.01 -9.01 0.17
CA GLN A 314 -37.57 -10.15 0.91
C GLN A 314 -36.55 -10.76 1.89
N TYR A 315 -37.02 -11.52 2.89
CA TYR A 315 -36.21 -12.28 3.85
C TYR A 315 -36.69 -13.72 3.99
N ASN A 316 -35.85 -14.57 4.61
CA ASN A 316 -36.15 -15.97 4.94
C ASN A 316 -36.48 -16.84 3.72
N LEU A 317 -35.87 -16.53 2.58
CA LEU A 317 -36.06 -17.32 1.37
C LEU A 317 -35.31 -18.65 1.47
N THR A 318 -35.88 -19.64 0.78
CA THR A 318 -35.16 -20.84 0.37
C THR A 318 -34.95 -20.77 -1.14
N VAL A 319 -33.70 -20.83 -1.57
CA VAL A 319 -33.27 -20.74 -2.96
C VAL A 319 -32.64 -22.07 -3.37
N ASN A 320 -33.03 -22.59 -4.54
CA ASN A 320 -32.48 -23.81 -5.09
C ASN A 320 -31.43 -23.43 -6.16
N TYR A 321 -30.14 -23.61 -5.85
CA TYR A 321 -29.07 -23.41 -6.81
C TYR A 321 -28.80 -24.70 -7.59
N GLY A 322 -28.81 -24.62 -8.92
CA GLY A 322 -28.44 -25.74 -9.78
C GLY A 322 -26.92 -25.93 -9.80
N GLY A 323 -26.47 -27.17 -9.66
CA GLY A 323 -25.07 -27.58 -9.72
C GLY A 323 -24.76 -28.51 -10.90
N ALA A 324 -23.51 -28.96 -10.98
CA ALA A 324 -23.09 -29.94 -11.98
C ALA A 324 -23.90 -31.25 -11.85
N GLY A 325 -24.13 -31.92 -12.98
CA GLY A 325 -24.84 -33.20 -13.02
C GLY A 325 -26.31 -33.14 -12.60
N GLY A 326 -26.93 -31.96 -12.58
CA GLY A 326 -28.34 -31.78 -12.19
C GLY A 326 -28.57 -31.78 -10.67
N SER A 327 -27.51 -31.72 -9.87
CA SER A 327 -27.63 -31.57 -8.41
C SER A 327 -28.30 -30.24 -8.04
N ILE A 328 -29.04 -30.23 -6.93
CA ILE A 328 -29.70 -29.02 -6.41
C ILE A 328 -29.21 -28.76 -4.99
N THR A 329 -28.62 -27.59 -4.77
CA THR A 329 -28.29 -27.08 -3.44
C THR A 329 -29.42 -26.20 -2.95
N ARG A 330 -30.22 -26.72 -2.00
CA ARG A 330 -31.32 -25.97 -1.38
C ARG A 330 -30.78 -25.12 -0.22
N THR A 331 -30.65 -23.82 -0.44
CA THR A 331 -30.06 -22.87 0.52
C THR A 331 -31.15 -22.04 1.20
N SER A 332 -31.23 -22.10 2.52
CA SER A 332 -32.28 -21.44 3.32
C SER A 332 -31.75 -20.24 4.10
N GLY A 333 -32.66 -19.36 4.54
CA GLY A 333 -32.34 -18.21 5.39
C GLY A 333 -31.78 -16.99 4.63
N LEU A 334 -31.94 -16.96 3.31
CA LEU A 334 -31.43 -15.88 2.47
C LEU A 334 -32.36 -14.66 2.47
N ALA A 335 -31.78 -13.50 2.21
CA ALA A 335 -32.49 -12.28 1.85
C ALA A 335 -32.41 -12.06 0.33
N ARG A 336 -33.40 -11.40 -0.25
CA ARG A 336 -33.41 -10.99 -1.66
C ARG A 336 -33.20 -9.48 -1.76
N SER A 337 -32.45 -9.04 -2.77
CA SER A 337 -32.27 -7.63 -3.09
C SER A 337 -32.34 -7.36 -4.59
N THR A 338 -32.51 -6.10 -4.98
CA THR A 338 -32.39 -5.65 -6.38
C THR A 338 -30.95 -5.31 -6.78
N VAL A 339 -29.98 -5.51 -5.89
CA VAL A 339 -28.57 -5.24 -6.18
C VAL A 339 -28.07 -6.24 -7.21
N CYS A 340 -27.46 -5.73 -8.28
CA CYS A 340 -26.86 -6.56 -9.32
C CYS A 340 -25.60 -7.28 -8.81
N THR A 341 -25.44 -8.55 -9.19
CA THR A 341 -24.32 -9.40 -8.76
C THR A 341 -23.93 -10.38 -9.86
N GLU A 342 -22.64 -10.68 -9.98
CA GLU A 342 -22.12 -11.68 -10.93
C GLU A 342 -21.21 -12.70 -10.24
N GLY A 343 -20.82 -13.73 -11.01
CA GLY A 343 -19.83 -14.71 -10.55
C GLY A 343 -18.54 -14.03 -10.07
N GLY A 344 -18.11 -14.35 -8.85
CA GLY A 344 -16.98 -13.72 -8.18
C GLY A 344 -17.35 -12.66 -7.13
N ASP A 345 -18.57 -12.14 -7.16
CA ASP A 345 -19.09 -11.28 -6.08
C ASP A 345 -19.52 -12.05 -4.83
N SER A 346 -19.57 -13.38 -4.89
CA SER A 346 -19.83 -14.29 -3.77
C SER A 346 -19.02 -13.91 -2.53
N GLY A 347 -19.64 -13.89 -1.35
CA GLY A 347 -19.02 -13.42 -0.11
C GLY A 347 -18.97 -11.90 0.06
N GLY A 348 -19.18 -11.13 -1.01
CA GLY A 348 -19.09 -9.67 -1.04
C GLY A 348 -20.01 -8.98 -0.03
N ALA A 349 -19.51 -7.91 0.58
CA ALA A 349 -20.11 -7.26 1.73
C ALA A 349 -21.24 -6.29 1.32
N TYR A 350 -22.45 -6.54 1.83
CA TYR A 350 -23.62 -5.64 1.73
C TYR A 350 -23.69 -4.70 2.94
N ILE A 351 -23.89 -3.41 2.68
CA ILE A 351 -23.99 -2.37 3.70
C ILE A 351 -25.13 -1.40 3.40
N SER A 352 -25.75 -0.88 4.45
CA SER A 352 -26.68 0.26 4.38
C SER A 352 -26.06 1.43 5.15
N GLY A 353 -25.61 2.46 4.43
CA GLY A 353 -24.78 3.51 5.01
C GLY A 353 -23.51 2.91 5.62
N THR A 354 -23.45 2.84 6.94
CA THR A 354 -22.34 2.26 7.72
C THR A 354 -22.71 0.98 8.48
N ILE A 355 -23.88 0.38 8.21
CA ILE A 355 -24.40 -0.79 8.93
C ILE A 355 -24.36 -2.04 8.06
N ALA A 356 -23.59 -3.04 8.47
CA ALA A 356 -23.42 -4.30 7.77
C ALA A 356 -24.75 -5.09 7.69
N GLN A 357 -25.08 -5.57 6.49
CA GLN A 357 -26.34 -6.28 6.19
C GLN A 357 -26.13 -7.76 5.88
N GLY A 358 -25.11 -8.13 5.11
CA GLY A 358 -24.90 -9.53 4.73
C GLY A 358 -23.85 -9.77 3.65
N MET A 359 -23.65 -11.04 3.30
CA MET A 359 -22.67 -11.46 2.30
C MET A 359 -23.35 -12.09 1.09
N THR A 360 -22.90 -11.77 -0.13
CA THR A 360 -23.46 -12.34 -1.37
C THR A 360 -23.47 -13.86 -1.32
N SER A 361 -24.64 -14.47 -1.56
CA SER A 361 -24.76 -15.91 -1.79
C SER A 361 -24.76 -16.22 -3.28
N GLY A 362 -25.57 -15.51 -4.06
CA GLY A 362 -25.59 -15.66 -5.52
C GLY A 362 -26.69 -14.85 -6.18
N GLY A 363 -26.82 -14.98 -7.50
CA GLY A 363 -27.83 -14.32 -8.32
C GLY A 363 -28.18 -15.13 -9.56
N PRO A 364 -28.95 -14.56 -10.50
CA PRO A 364 -29.17 -15.17 -11.80
C PRO A 364 -27.85 -15.48 -12.52
N ASN A 365 -27.85 -16.56 -13.32
CA ASN A 365 -26.74 -16.94 -14.20
C ASN A 365 -27.21 -17.00 -15.66
N ASP A 366 -28.06 -16.04 -16.06
CA ASP A 366 -28.70 -15.91 -17.37
C ASP A 366 -27.90 -15.03 -18.36
N GLY A 367 -26.67 -14.65 -18.00
CA GLY A 367 -25.78 -13.86 -18.84
C GLY A 367 -26.00 -12.34 -18.76
N HIS A 368 -26.74 -11.84 -17.77
CA HIS A 368 -26.82 -10.41 -17.52
C HIS A 368 -25.45 -9.82 -17.13
N ASP A 369 -25.22 -8.56 -17.51
CA ASP A 369 -24.00 -7.80 -17.24
C ASP A 369 -24.34 -6.58 -16.38
N CYS A 370 -23.85 -6.57 -15.16
CA CYS A 370 -23.93 -5.47 -14.21
C CYS A 370 -22.89 -4.38 -14.50
N GLY A 371 -21.77 -4.75 -15.10
CA GLY A 371 -20.59 -3.94 -15.32
C GLY A 371 -19.87 -3.49 -14.03
N TRP A 372 -18.62 -3.05 -14.20
CA TRP A 372 -17.81 -2.54 -13.09
C TRP A 372 -18.28 -1.16 -12.60
N ASN A 373 -18.67 -1.04 -11.33
CA ASN A 373 -19.08 0.21 -10.67
C ASN A 373 -20.19 0.99 -11.40
N GLN A 374 -21.09 0.30 -12.11
CA GLN A 374 -22.16 0.97 -12.85
C GLN A 374 -23.38 1.34 -11.97
N GLY A 375 -23.33 1.08 -10.66
CA GLY A 375 -24.31 1.56 -9.69
C GLY A 375 -25.61 0.74 -9.59
N GLY A 376 -26.04 0.03 -10.64
CA GLY A 376 -27.22 -0.86 -10.59
C GLY A 376 -27.74 -1.33 -11.95
N ASN A 377 -26.88 -1.45 -12.96
CA ASN A 377 -27.25 -1.19 -14.36
C ASN A 377 -28.01 -2.28 -15.14
N ALA A 378 -28.29 -3.44 -14.55
CA ALA A 378 -29.00 -4.49 -15.28
C ALA A 378 -30.48 -4.53 -14.90
N THR A 379 -31.33 -4.16 -15.88
CA THR A 379 -32.80 -4.26 -15.74
C THR A 379 -33.18 -5.72 -15.48
N GLY A 380 -33.92 -5.97 -14.39
CA GLY A 380 -34.34 -7.32 -14.02
C GLY A 380 -33.33 -8.09 -13.15
N SER A 381 -32.14 -7.54 -12.89
CA SER A 381 -31.17 -8.18 -12.01
C SER A 381 -31.60 -8.14 -10.54
N TYR A 382 -31.21 -9.20 -9.83
CA TYR A 382 -31.44 -9.35 -8.41
C TYR A 382 -30.34 -10.23 -7.82
N SER A 383 -30.26 -10.24 -6.50
CA SER A 383 -29.29 -11.06 -5.79
C SER A 383 -29.90 -11.62 -4.52
N PHE A 384 -29.26 -12.68 -4.04
CA PHE A 384 -29.50 -13.24 -2.73
C PHE A 384 -28.25 -13.10 -1.87
N TYR A 385 -28.45 -12.76 -0.61
CA TYR A 385 -27.36 -12.61 0.35
C TYR A 385 -27.74 -13.26 1.68
N GLN A 386 -26.73 -13.75 2.39
CA GLN A 386 -26.87 -14.29 3.73
C GLN A 386 -26.76 -13.13 4.73
N PRO A 387 -27.78 -12.88 5.58
CA PRO A 387 -27.68 -11.83 6.59
C PRO A 387 -26.49 -12.03 7.53
N VAL A 388 -25.69 -10.97 7.72
CA VAL A 388 -24.42 -11.05 8.48
C VAL A 388 -24.67 -11.37 9.95
N VAL A 389 -25.77 -10.87 10.53
CA VAL A 389 -26.12 -11.10 11.94
C VAL A 389 -26.44 -12.57 12.22
N ASP A 390 -26.97 -13.30 11.23
CA ASP A 390 -27.26 -14.73 11.39
C ASP A 390 -25.96 -15.53 11.42
N ALA A 391 -25.02 -15.21 10.54
CA ALA A 391 -23.70 -15.83 10.52
C ALA A 391 -22.88 -15.47 11.77
N ALA A 392 -22.91 -14.20 12.19
CA ALA A 392 -22.25 -13.72 13.39
C ALA A 392 -22.78 -14.42 14.64
N SER A 393 -24.10 -14.51 14.80
CA SER A 393 -24.74 -15.21 15.91
C SER A 393 -24.41 -16.71 15.91
N TYR A 394 -24.44 -17.36 14.75
CA TYR A 394 -24.19 -18.81 14.66
C TYR A 394 -22.74 -19.16 15.02
N TYR A 395 -21.77 -18.40 14.50
CA TYR A 395 -20.35 -18.67 14.73
C TYR A 395 -19.79 -18.04 16.01
N GLY A 396 -20.55 -17.16 16.68
CA GLY A 396 -20.08 -16.41 17.84
C GLY A 396 -19.05 -15.35 17.49
N VAL A 397 -19.25 -14.66 16.35
CA VAL A 397 -18.36 -13.61 15.85
C VAL A 397 -18.88 -12.24 16.27
N THR A 398 -18.01 -11.41 16.83
CA THR A 398 -18.24 -9.97 16.96
C THR A 398 -17.57 -9.25 15.80
N LEU A 399 -18.30 -8.45 15.03
CA LEU A 399 -17.72 -7.73 13.88
C LEU A 399 -16.69 -6.69 14.34
N THR A 400 -15.64 -6.53 13.55
CA THR A 400 -14.69 -5.43 13.71
C THR A 400 -15.36 -4.15 13.22
N LEU A 401 -15.39 -3.13 14.06
CA LEU A 401 -15.95 -1.81 13.72
C LEU A 401 -14.84 -0.83 13.35
N GLY A 402 -15.19 0.14 12.50
CA GLY A 402 -14.27 1.05 11.80
C GLY A 402 -13.94 2.32 12.55
#